data_AF-A0A0K8RPP8-F1
#
_entry.id   AF-A0A0K8RPP8-F1
#
_cell.length_a   1.000
_cell.length_b   1.000
_cell.length_c   1.000
_cell.angle_alpha   90.00
_cell.angle_beta   90.00
_cell.angle_gamma   90.00
#
_symmetry.space_group_name_H-M   'P 1'
#
loop_
_entity.id
_entity.type
_entity.pdbx_description
1 polymer ?
#
loop_
_entity_poly.entity_id
_entity_poly.type
_entity_poly.pdbx_seq_one_letter_code
_entity_poly.pdbx_strand_id
1 'polypeptide(L)'
;YASLINLGRLRNEPSCYDNYILTLLVTANQLVRARESKPSSIPKVNLAVHFVYDRYFEQISRFRDESGRYLDYFTTFLNIVELWFRSSKLPYLKLTLHAATEGPLNDIDNEPDGDEKSVDRTMSDESSQEEDFDKSETPYQPCRNRSVTMKKFKYHVETQDAYRGADVVIFVTGLCISLEADANKEWEGFPKTRSICTKSAVGVVHDDGKTFNGTRSAALQLALMLGANEDAKTNCSDKKGYLLSNMTGGSLSKLSSCTKKAISKFFKTQKTNKCGKGTPTPAKHNANMLAKEYYEAKKTDECQISSSDTQKVKKCKTNKVSYLKNKYQATCKVTCCNKLGKTDQKYVTNSADGTQCENEKICLSGNCIHDPRSKAPKTQKNKKQ
;
A
#
# COMPACT_ATOMS: atom_id res chain seq x y z
N TYR A 1 -13.04 -76.54 1.86
CA TYR A 1 -14.43 -76.68 2.32
C TYR A 1 -15.17 -75.40 2.01
N ALA A 2 -16.27 -75.53 1.27
CA ALA A 2 -17.03 -74.47 0.61
C ALA A 2 -18.13 -73.86 1.51
N SER A 3 -18.51 -72.61 1.22
CA SER A 3 -19.90 -72.16 0.94
C SER A 3 -19.89 -70.62 0.85
N LEU A 4 -20.09 -69.99 -0.33
CA LEU A 4 -21.34 -69.79 -1.09
C LEU A 4 -22.45 -69.07 -0.32
N ILE A 5 -22.68 -67.78 -0.65
CA ILE A 5 -23.98 -67.26 -1.10
C ILE A 5 -23.73 -66.25 -2.23
N ASN A 6 -24.58 -66.33 -3.26
CA ASN A 6 -24.48 -65.74 -4.58
C ASN A 6 -25.78 -64.95 -4.90
N LEU A 7 -25.77 -64.25 -6.05
CA LEU A 7 -26.87 -63.59 -6.80
C LEU A 7 -27.14 -62.11 -6.46
N GLY A 8 -27.16 -61.15 -7.40
CA GLY A 8 -27.02 -61.13 -8.86
C GLY A 8 -26.87 -59.66 -9.31
N ARG A 9 -26.78 -59.23 -10.57
CA ARG A 9 -26.99 -59.80 -11.91
C ARG A 9 -26.43 -58.75 -12.89
N LEU A 10 -25.38 -59.05 -13.65
CA LEU A 10 -24.93 -58.26 -14.81
C LEU A 10 -24.98 -59.17 -16.05
N ARG A 11 -25.67 -58.68 -17.09
CA ARG A 11 -25.84 -59.22 -18.45
C ARG A 11 -25.94 -57.97 -19.33
N ASN A 12 -25.34 -57.82 -20.50
CA ASN A 12 -24.79 -58.73 -21.49
C ASN A 12 -23.75 -57.95 -22.32
N GLU A 13 -22.73 -58.63 -22.83
CA GLU A 13 -22.17 -58.32 -24.17
C GLU A 13 -22.78 -59.31 -25.19
N PRO A 14 -22.77 -58.97 -26.49
CA PRO A 14 -21.95 -59.82 -27.38
C PRO A 14 -21.25 -59.10 -28.56
N SER A 15 -19.99 -59.51 -28.78
CA SER A 15 -19.32 -59.98 -30.01
C SER A 15 -19.34 -59.25 -31.36
N CYS A 16 -18.11 -59.01 -31.84
CA CYS A 16 -17.49 -59.31 -33.15
C CYS A 16 -17.92 -58.65 -34.48
N TYR A 17 -16.92 -57.96 -35.07
CA TYR A 17 -16.49 -57.86 -36.48
C TYR A 17 -17.52 -57.70 -37.61
N ASP A 18 -17.49 -56.56 -38.33
CA ASP A 18 -16.85 -56.51 -39.66
C ASP A 18 -16.78 -55.10 -40.28
N ASN A 19 -15.74 -54.92 -41.11
CA ASN A 19 -15.37 -53.79 -41.95
C ASN A 19 -16.52 -53.00 -42.60
N TYR A 20 -16.49 -51.66 -42.59
CA TYR A 20 -16.92 -50.83 -43.75
C TYR A 20 -16.40 -49.38 -43.65
N ILE A 21 -15.55 -49.01 -44.62
CA ILE A 21 -15.32 -47.68 -45.22
C ILE A 21 -15.05 -46.50 -44.28
N LEU A 22 -13.75 -46.15 -44.19
CA LEU A 22 -13.26 -44.89 -43.64
C LEU A 22 -13.56 -43.74 -44.62
N THR A 23 -14.75 -43.15 -44.53
CA THR A 23 -15.05 -41.87 -45.20
C THR A 23 -14.39 -40.74 -44.40
N LEU A 24 -13.23 -40.28 -44.86
CA LEU A 24 -12.54 -39.08 -44.37
C LEU A 24 -13.39 -37.83 -44.64
N LEU A 25 -14.27 -37.47 -43.72
CA LEU A 25 -14.79 -36.10 -43.62
C LEU A 25 -13.70 -35.23 -42.98
N VAL A 26 -12.89 -34.61 -43.83
CA VAL A 26 -12.03 -33.49 -43.45
C VAL A 26 -12.94 -32.32 -43.08
N THR A 27 -13.34 -32.25 -41.82
CA THR A 27 -13.77 -30.97 -41.26
C THR A 27 -12.50 -30.15 -41.09
N ALA A 28 -12.34 -29.15 -41.95
CA ALA A 28 -11.37 -28.10 -41.79
C ALA A 28 -11.70 -27.32 -40.49
N ASN A 29 -11.32 -27.87 -39.35
CA ASN A 29 -11.06 -27.08 -38.17
C ASN A 29 -9.89 -26.20 -38.56
N GLN A 30 -10.20 -24.98 -38.97
CA GLN A 30 -9.22 -23.91 -38.97
C GLN A 30 -8.70 -23.82 -37.53
N LEU A 31 -7.59 -24.50 -37.29
CA LEU A 31 -6.59 -24.11 -36.32
C LEU A 31 -6.14 -22.71 -36.75
N VAL A 32 -6.96 -21.73 -36.41
CA VAL A 32 -6.51 -20.37 -36.20
C VAL A 32 -5.57 -20.50 -35.01
N ARG A 33 -4.31 -20.86 -35.30
CA ARG A 33 -3.19 -20.40 -34.51
C ARG A 33 -3.25 -18.89 -34.61
N ALA A 34 -4.08 -18.30 -33.76
CA ALA A 34 -3.93 -16.92 -33.37
C ALA A 34 -2.52 -16.85 -32.82
N ARG A 35 -1.58 -16.41 -33.65
CA ARG A 35 -0.34 -15.81 -33.18
C ARG A 35 -0.79 -14.81 -32.13
N GLU A 36 -0.53 -15.12 -30.87
CA GLU A 36 -0.61 -14.16 -29.79
C GLU A 36 0.08 -12.90 -30.28
N SER A 37 -0.68 -11.86 -30.55
CA SER A 37 -0.13 -10.53 -30.76
C SER A 37 0.49 -10.14 -29.42
N LYS A 38 1.80 -10.37 -29.31
CA LYS A 38 2.68 -9.92 -28.24
C LYS A 38 2.40 -8.44 -27.84
N PRO A 39 2.63 -8.08 -26.57
CA PRO A 39 1.63 -7.49 -25.69
C PRO A 39 1.67 -5.96 -25.66
N SER A 40 0.69 -5.36 -24.97
CA SER A 40 0.70 -3.96 -24.50
C SER A 40 2.11 -3.49 -24.10
N SER A 41 2.61 -2.48 -24.81
CA SER A 41 3.99 -1.97 -24.81
C SER A 41 4.39 -1.16 -23.54
N ILE A 42 3.75 -1.41 -22.40
CA ILE A 42 4.01 -0.68 -21.16
C ILE A 42 5.25 -1.29 -20.46
N PRO A 43 6.35 -0.53 -20.27
CA PRO A 43 7.53 -1.04 -19.60
C PRO A 43 7.24 -1.36 -18.14
N LYS A 44 7.75 -2.50 -17.66
CA LYS A 44 7.66 -2.92 -16.26
C LYS A 44 8.89 -2.41 -15.51
N VAL A 45 8.68 -1.84 -14.33
CA VAL A 45 9.72 -1.40 -13.40
C VAL A 45 9.50 -2.12 -12.08
N ASN A 46 10.49 -2.85 -11.59
CA ASN A 46 10.40 -3.46 -10.27
C ASN A 46 11.20 -2.60 -9.30
N LEU A 47 10.67 -2.29 -8.12
CA LEU A 47 11.45 -1.66 -7.06
C LEU A 47 11.43 -2.56 -5.82
N ALA A 48 12.61 -2.85 -5.30
CA ALA A 48 12.83 -3.49 -4.01
C ALA A 48 12.64 -2.44 -2.90
N VAL A 49 11.72 -2.68 -1.97
CA VAL A 49 11.42 -1.77 -0.86
C VAL A 49 11.77 -2.44 0.47
N HIS A 50 12.58 -1.77 1.28
CA HIS A 50 12.94 -2.19 2.63
C HIS A 50 12.21 -1.31 3.64
N PHE A 51 11.50 -1.94 4.58
CA PHE A 51 10.87 -1.22 5.70
C PHE A 51 11.72 -1.27 6.96
N VAL A 52 11.89 -0.12 7.59
CA VAL A 52 12.49 0.01 8.92
C VAL A 52 11.40 0.53 9.84
N TYR A 53 11.05 -0.19 10.90
CA TYR A 53 9.98 0.21 11.81
C TYR A 53 10.49 0.41 13.22
N ASP A 54 9.99 1.43 13.93
CA ASP A 54 10.40 1.72 15.29
C ASP A 54 9.55 1.02 16.36
N ARG A 55 10.04 1.08 17.60
CA ARG A 55 9.34 0.54 18.77
C ARG A 55 7.92 1.10 18.95
N TYR A 56 7.66 2.34 18.51
CA TYR A 56 6.33 2.94 18.65
C TYR A 56 5.35 2.31 17.67
N PHE A 57 5.79 2.01 16.45
CA PHE A 57 5.01 1.20 15.51
C PHE A 57 4.73 -0.19 16.10
N GLU A 58 5.75 -0.84 16.67
CA GLU A 58 5.59 -2.17 17.27
C GLU A 58 4.58 -2.20 18.41
N GLN A 59 4.63 -1.20 19.30
CA GLN A 59 3.72 -1.07 20.44
C GLN A 59 2.25 -0.95 20.04
N ILE A 60 1.97 -0.27 18.91
CA ILE A 60 0.59 -0.03 18.48
C ILE A 60 0.09 -1.04 17.45
N SER A 61 0.99 -1.71 16.71
CA SER A 61 0.61 -2.59 15.61
C SER A 61 -0.10 -3.86 16.10
N ARG A 62 -1.15 -4.28 15.37
CA ARG A 62 -1.96 -5.47 15.72
C ARG A 62 -1.61 -6.72 14.93
N PHE A 63 -0.70 -6.61 13.97
CA PHE A 63 -0.55 -7.62 12.92
C PHE A 63 0.86 -8.21 12.84
N ARG A 64 1.51 -8.36 13.99
CA ARG A 64 2.76 -9.11 14.09
C ARG A 64 2.51 -10.55 13.61
N ASP A 65 3.35 -11.01 12.69
CA ASP A 65 3.29 -12.35 12.12
C ASP A 65 3.90 -13.39 13.08
N GLU A 66 3.72 -14.67 12.77
CA GLU A 66 4.20 -15.79 13.60
C GLU A 66 5.72 -15.79 13.77
N SER A 67 6.47 -15.16 12.86
CA SER A 67 7.92 -15.00 12.97
C SER A 67 8.33 -13.80 13.83
N GLY A 68 7.36 -13.09 14.42
CA GLY A 68 7.59 -11.85 15.16
C GLY A 68 7.88 -10.65 14.27
N ARG A 69 7.55 -10.70 12.97
CA ARG A 69 7.79 -9.59 12.04
C ARG A 69 6.47 -9.05 11.48
N TYR A 70 6.54 -8.17 10.49
CA TYR A 70 5.37 -7.56 9.86
C TYR A 70 5.36 -7.79 8.33
N LEU A 71 5.86 -8.94 7.87
CA LEU A 71 6.11 -9.17 6.44
C LEU A 71 4.81 -9.19 5.62
N ASP A 72 3.77 -9.84 6.13
CA ASP A 72 2.46 -9.86 5.47
C ASP A 72 1.84 -8.46 5.45
N TYR A 73 1.97 -7.72 6.55
CA TYR A 73 1.48 -6.35 6.67
C TYR A 73 2.14 -5.42 5.66
N PHE A 74 3.48 -5.36 5.64
CA PHE A 74 4.20 -4.51 4.71
C PHE A 74 4.07 -4.94 3.25
N THR A 75 3.84 -6.23 2.98
CA THR A 75 3.51 -6.69 1.62
C THR A 75 2.16 -6.12 1.17
N THR A 76 1.14 -6.16 2.02
CA THR A 76 -0.17 -5.53 1.75
C THR A 76 -0.06 -4.02 1.63
N PHE A 77 0.73 -3.37 2.50
CA PHE A 77 1.01 -1.94 2.43
C PHE A 77 1.54 -1.56 1.03
N LEU A 78 2.54 -2.27 0.51
CA LEU A 78 3.09 -2.01 -0.82
C LEU A 78 2.08 -2.24 -1.94
N ASN A 79 1.20 -3.24 -1.81
CA ASN A 79 0.15 -3.48 -2.81
C ASN A 79 -0.82 -2.31 -2.91
N ILE A 80 -1.17 -1.70 -1.77
CA ILE A 80 -2.02 -0.50 -1.72
C ILE A 80 -1.28 0.69 -2.36
N VAL A 81 0.00 0.90 -2.02
CA VAL A 81 0.84 1.95 -2.64
C VAL A 81 0.93 1.76 -4.16
N GLU A 82 1.08 0.53 -4.65
CA GLU A 82 1.17 0.20 -6.08
C GLU A 82 -0.07 0.70 -6.85
N LEU A 83 -1.27 0.66 -6.27
CA LEU A 83 -2.52 1.08 -6.93
C LEU A 83 -2.49 2.55 -7.36
N TRP A 84 -1.81 3.41 -6.62
CA TRP A 84 -1.69 4.84 -6.94
C TRP A 84 -1.00 5.08 -8.29
N PHE A 85 -0.11 4.18 -8.69
CA PHE A 85 0.72 4.28 -9.89
C PHE A 85 0.18 3.47 -11.07
N ARG A 86 -0.86 2.67 -10.88
CA ARG A 86 -1.47 1.90 -11.96
C ARG A 86 -2.24 2.81 -12.91
N SER A 87 -1.61 3.14 -14.04
CA SER A 87 -2.21 3.95 -15.10
C SER A 87 -1.64 3.52 -16.45
N SER A 88 -2.47 3.51 -17.49
CA SER A 88 -2.02 3.27 -18.87
C SER A 88 -0.99 4.29 -19.39
N LYS A 89 -0.83 5.44 -18.72
CA LYS A 89 0.15 6.48 -19.05
C LYS A 89 1.49 6.32 -18.31
N LEU A 90 1.60 5.33 -17.43
CA LEU A 90 2.78 5.07 -16.60
C LEU A 90 3.34 3.69 -16.92
N PRO A 91 4.65 3.46 -16.68
CA PRO A 91 5.17 2.09 -16.60
C PRO A 91 4.40 1.30 -15.55
N TYR A 92 4.35 -0.02 -15.73
CA TYR A 92 3.84 -0.91 -14.70
C TYR A 92 4.87 -0.99 -13.57
N LEU A 93 4.65 -0.20 -12.53
CA LEU A 93 5.46 -0.20 -11.33
C LEU A 93 5.06 -1.39 -10.46
N LYS A 94 6.02 -2.26 -10.13
CA LYS A 94 5.86 -3.38 -9.21
C LYS A 94 6.71 -3.12 -7.97
N LEU A 95 6.07 -2.98 -6.82
CA LEU A 95 6.77 -2.85 -5.55
C LEU A 95 6.92 -4.23 -4.92
N THR A 96 8.13 -4.55 -4.46
CA THR A 96 8.45 -5.84 -3.87
C THR A 96 9.06 -5.62 -2.50
N LEU A 97 8.51 -6.28 -1.48
CA LEU A 97 9.09 -6.27 -0.14
C LEU A 97 10.43 -6.99 -0.18
N HIS A 98 11.52 -6.24 -0.02
CA HIS A 98 12.87 -6.76 0.06
C HIS A 98 13.20 -7.29 1.45
N ALA A 99 12.87 -6.52 2.48
CA ALA A 99 13.02 -6.85 3.88
C ALA A 99 12.15 -5.92 4.74
N ALA A 100 11.90 -6.35 5.98
CA ALA A 100 11.37 -5.50 7.03
C ALA A 100 12.19 -5.77 8.30
N THR A 101 12.77 -4.72 8.87
CA THR A 101 13.67 -4.81 10.04
C THR A 101 13.25 -3.79 11.09
N GLU A 102 13.52 -4.13 12.35
CA GLU A 102 13.45 -3.17 13.45
C GLU A 102 14.45 -2.02 13.18
N GLY A 103 14.09 -0.82 13.63
CA GLY A 103 14.96 0.35 13.62
C GLY A 103 16.07 0.27 14.67
N PRO A 104 16.91 1.31 14.78
CA PRO A 104 17.91 1.38 15.85
C PRO A 104 17.25 1.24 17.23
N LEU A 105 17.99 0.66 18.18
CA LEU A 105 17.55 0.50 19.57
C LEU A 105 17.30 1.86 20.24
N ASN A 106 18.15 2.84 19.91
CA ASN A 106 17.94 4.22 20.28
C ASN A 106 16.94 4.87 19.33
N ASP A 107 16.22 5.86 19.83
CA ASP A 107 15.33 6.64 18.99
C ASP A 107 16.13 7.25 17.83
N ILE A 108 15.66 7.09 16.58
CA ILE A 108 16.38 7.58 15.41
C ILE A 108 16.58 9.10 15.45
N ASP A 109 15.70 9.81 16.14
CA ASP A 109 15.80 11.25 16.36
C ASP A 109 16.88 11.62 17.40
N ASN A 110 17.42 10.64 18.13
CA ASN A 110 18.51 10.79 19.11
C ASN A 110 19.85 10.22 18.60
N GLU A 111 19.90 9.62 17.42
CA GLU A 111 21.15 9.17 16.80
C GLU A 111 22.08 10.38 16.53
N PRO A 112 23.41 10.22 16.68
CA PRO A 112 24.36 11.30 16.39
C PRO A 112 24.27 11.70 14.93
N ASP A 113 24.27 13.01 14.68
CA ASP A 113 24.39 13.52 13.32
C ASP A 113 25.79 13.17 12.80
N GLY A 114 25.93 12.85 11.51
CA GLY A 114 27.24 12.59 10.87
C GLY A 114 28.26 13.75 10.93
N ASP A 115 27.86 14.90 11.51
CA ASP A 115 28.69 16.06 11.79
C ASP A 115 29.16 16.13 13.27
N GLU A 116 28.60 15.33 14.18
CA GLU A 116 29.12 15.16 15.54
C GLU A 116 30.36 14.25 15.50
N LYS A 117 31.50 14.81 15.08
CA LYS A 117 32.79 14.31 15.58
C LYS A 117 32.69 14.31 17.11
N SER A 118 33.11 13.22 17.74
CA SER A 118 33.26 13.09 19.18
C SER A 118 33.91 14.34 19.79
N VAL A 119 33.10 15.29 20.23
CA VAL A 119 33.54 16.30 21.17
C VAL A 119 33.32 15.64 22.52
N ASP A 120 34.43 15.32 23.17
CA ASP A 120 34.48 14.94 24.57
C ASP A 120 33.64 15.97 25.34
N ARG A 121 32.42 15.58 25.74
CA ARG A 121 31.51 16.46 26.48
C ARG A 121 32.08 16.55 27.89
N THR A 122 32.94 17.54 28.09
CA THR A 122 33.18 18.08 29.42
C THR A 122 31.83 18.60 29.89
N MET A 123 31.29 17.98 30.94
CA MET A 123 30.09 18.42 31.63
C MET A 123 30.27 19.89 32.03
N SER A 124 29.53 20.77 31.39
CA SER A 124 29.24 22.10 31.93
C SER A 124 27.73 22.25 31.91
N ASP A 125 27.18 22.20 33.12
CA ASP A 125 25.80 22.48 33.46
C ASP A 125 25.29 23.72 32.74
N GLU A 126 24.13 23.62 32.08
CA GLU A 126 23.15 24.71 32.08
C GLU A 126 21.75 24.22 31.67
N SER A 127 20.89 24.20 32.69
CA SER A 127 19.43 24.29 32.71
C SER A 127 18.60 23.23 31.96
N SER A 128 18.39 22.11 32.62
CA SER A 128 17.11 21.40 32.62
C SER A 128 16.03 22.27 33.28
N GLN A 129 15.17 22.91 32.51
CA GLN A 129 13.85 23.32 32.99
C GLN A 129 12.85 22.24 32.55
N GLU A 130 12.68 21.25 33.42
CA GLU A 130 11.46 20.44 33.44
C GLU A 130 10.34 21.36 33.93
N GLU A 131 9.54 21.91 33.01
CA GLU A 131 8.27 22.50 33.39
C GLU A 131 7.32 21.38 33.81
N ASP A 132 6.94 21.38 35.09
CA ASP A 132 6.00 20.47 35.72
C ASP A 132 4.59 20.73 35.15
N PHE A 133 4.32 20.15 33.98
CA PHE A 133 3.02 20.20 33.33
C PHE A 133 2.09 19.14 33.96
N ASP A 134 0.99 19.64 34.52
CA ASP A 134 -0.11 18.90 35.14
C ASP A 134 -0.48 17.64 34.32
N LYS A 135 -0.19 16.47 34.90
CA LYS A 135 -0.56 15.14 34.38
C LYS A 135 -2.07 14.92 34.56
N SER A 136 -2.90 15.60 33.77
CA SER A 136 -4.30 15.23 33.59
C SER A 136 -4.58 14.79 32.14
N GLU A 137 -4.93 13.51 32.02
CA GLU A 137 -5.72 12.90 30.94
C GLU A 137 -5.26 13.05 29.47
N THR A 138 -4.05 12.57 29.16
CA THR A 138 -3.66 11.71 28.01
C THR A 138 -2.13 11.72 27.93
N PRO A 139 -1.43 10.59 27.72
CA PRO A 139 0.02 10.65 27.53
C PRO A 139 0.30 11.46 26.26
N TYR A 140 0.87 12.65 26.40
CA TYR A 140 1.38 13.41 25.28
C TYR A 140 2.45 12.56 24.60
N GLN A 141 2.12 11.98 23.45
CA GLN A 141 3.08 11.24 22.63
C GLN A 141 3.63 12.23 21.60
N PRO A 142 4.86 12.75 21.77
CA PRO A 142 5.38 13.79 20.90
C PRO A 142 5.42 13.31 19.45
N CYS A 143 4.94 14.13 18.52
CA CYS A 143 5.10 13.88 17.10
C CYS A 143 6.58 14.06 16.70
N ARG A 144 7.06 13.25 15.75
CA ARG A 144 8.41 13.38 15.19
C ARG A 144 8.54 14.59 14.29
N ASN A 145 9.67 15.30 14.35
CA ASN A 145 9.97 16.34 13.37
C ASN A 145 10.43 15.69 12.06
N ARG A 146 9.67 15.87 10.97
CA ARG A 146 9.97 15.22 9.68
C ARG A 146 11.39 15.48 9.19
N SER A 147 11.83 16.74 9.20
CA SER A 147 13.12 17.14 8.64
C SER A 147 14.28 16.53 9.41
N VAL A 148 14.19 16.52 10.74
CA VAL A 148 15.18 15.88 11.62
C VAL A 148 15.20 14.37 11.37
N THR A 149 14.05 13.71 11.45
CA THR A 149 13.95 12.25 11.25
C THR A 149 14.45 11.84 9.87
N MET A 150 14.09 12.58 8.81
CA MET A 150 14.53 12.30 7.44
C MET A 150 16.05 12.43 7.31
N LYS A 151 16.66 13.48 7.88
CA LYS A 151 18.11 13.69 7.86
C LYS A 151 18.83 12.52 8.53
N LYS A 152 18.42 12.16 9.75
CA LYS A 152 19.05 11.10 10.55
C LYS A 152 18.83 9.72 9.94
N PHE A 153 17.62 9.43 9.48
CA PHE A 153 17.32 8.16 8.81
C PHE A 153 18.10 7.99 7.51
N LYS A 154 18.24 9.07 6.73
CA LYS A 154 19.08 9.04 5.53
C LYS A 154 20.53 8.66 5.86
N TYR A 155 21.12 9.30 6.87
CA TYR A 155 22.48 9.00 7.31
C TYR A 155 22.61 7.54 7.78
N HIS A 156 21.66 7.06 8.58
CA HIS A 156 21.59 5.68 9.04
C HIS A 156 21.56 4.67 7.87
N VAL A 157 20.77 4.95 6.82
CA VAL A 157 20.69 4.10 5.63
C VAL A 157 21.98 4.15 4.81
N GLU A 158 22.60 5.32 4.66
CA GLU A 158 23.79 5.50 3.84
C GLU A 158 25.03 4.79 4.42
N THR A 159 25.06 4.60 5.74
CA THR A 159 26.18 4.03 6.51
C THR A 159 26.07 2.53 6.79
N GLN A 160 24.94 1.89 6.48
CA GLN A 160 24.74 0.47 6.78
C GLN A 160 24.59 -0.40 5.53
N ASP A 161 25.31 -1.51 5.52
CA ASP A 161 25.22 -2.52 4.47
C ASP A 161 23.92 -3.34 4.51
N ALA A 162 23.17 -3.29 5.61
CA ALA A 162 21.91 -4.01 5.81
C ALA A 162 20.83 -3.65 4.76
N TYR A 163 20.94 -2.48 4.12
CA TYR A 163 19.99 -2.00 3.11
C TYR A 163 20.43 -2.31 1.67
N ARG A 164 21.55 -3.01 1.49
CA ARG A 164 22.08 -3.37 0.17
C ARG A 164 21.09 -4.27 -0.57
N GLY A 165 20.62 -3.79 -1.72
CA GLY A 165 19.65 -4.50 -2.56
C GLY A 165 18.26 -3.87 -2.55
N ALA A 166 17.99 -2.94 -1.63
CA ALA A 166 16.82 -2.08 -1.69
C ALA A 166 17.01 -0.95 -2.72
N ASP A 167 15.95 -0.67 -3.49
CA ASP A 167 15.85 0.52 -4.34
C ASP A 167 15.24 1.72 -3.58
N VAL A 168 14.47 1.42 -2.51
CA VAL A 168 13.81 2.38 -1.62
C VAL A 168 13.86 1.85 -0.19
N VAL A 169 14.14 2.70 0.79
CA VAL A 169 14.02 2.37 2.22
C VAL A 169 12.98 3.29 2.87
N ILE A 170 12.01 2.73 3.59
CA ILE A 170 10.94 3.51 4.23
C ILE A 170 11.01 3.28 5.73
N PHE A 171 11.22 4.35 6.49
CA PHE A 171 11.05 4.38 7.93
C PHE A 171 9.57 4.52 8.28
N VAL A 172 9.07 3.65 9.15
CA VAL A 172 7.68 3.61 9.60
C VAL A 172 7.64 3.78 11.11
N THR A 173 6.88 4.78 11.56
CA THR A 173 6.77 5.15 12.96
C THR A 173 5.32 5.10 13.42
N GLY A 174 5.09 4.62 14.63
CA GLY A 174 3.79 4.72 15.29
C GLY A 174 3.46 6.14 15.77
N LEU A 175 4.48 7.00 15.93
CA LEU A 175 4.29 8.42 16.24
C LEU A 175 3.78 9.18 15.02
N CYS A 176 2.94 10.19 15.27
CA CYS A 176 2.62 11.22 14.28
C CYS A 176 3.91 11.93 13.80
N ILE A 177 3.84 12.53 12.62
CA ILE A 177 4.94 13.32 12.05
C ILE A 177 4.47 14.77 11.97
N SER A 178 5.15 15.66 12.68
CA SER A 178 4.94 17.10 12.63
C SER A 178 5.27 17.64 11.25
N LEU A 179 4.34 18.43 10.74
CA LEU A 179 4.53 19.25 9.55
C LEU A 179 5.15 20.55 10.00
N GLU A 180 6.16 21.04 9.29
CA GLU A 180 6.63 22.41 9.51
C GLU A 180 5.51 23.36 9.06
N ALA A 181 4.95 24.11 10.01
CA ALA A 181 3.75 24.93 9.81
C ALA A 181 4.01 26.23 9.04
N ASP A 182 5.27 26.53 8.72
CA ASP A 182 5.63 27.63 7.82
C ASP A 182 5.29 27.22 6.38
N ALA A 183 4.45 28.02 5.71
CA ALA A 183 4.01 27.78 4.33
C ALA A 183 5.17 27.54 3.35
N ASN A 184 6.36 28.08 3.63
CA ASN A 184 7.55 27.89 2.80
C ASN A 184 8.32 26.60 3.12
N LYS A 185 8.05 25.96 4.27
CA LYS A 185 8.74 24.78 4.79
C LYS A 185 7.87 23.53 4.86
N GLU A 186 6.60 23.62 4.45
CA GLU A 186 5.65 22.49 4.44
C GLU A 186 6.20 21.22 3.76
N TRP A 187 7.06 21.42 2.75
CA TRP A 187 7.69 20.36 1.97
C TRP A 187 9.14 20.05 2.39
N GLU A 188 9.65 20.71 3.44
CA GLU A 188 10.90 20.31 4.07
C GLU A 188 10.77 18.92 4.71
N GLY A 189 11.89 18.20 4.75
CA GLY A 189 11.93 16.83 5.24
C GLY A 189 11.31 15.77 4.32
N PHE A 190 10.83 16.12 3.13
CA PHE A 190 10.44 15.13 2.11
C PHE A 190 11.65 14.59 1.33
N PRO A 191 11.52 13.41 0.69
CA PRO A 191 12.58 12.84 -0.11
C PRO A 191 12.98 13.75 -1.26
N LYS A 192 14.30 13.81 -1.54
CA LYS A 192 14.82 14.52 -2.71
C LYS A 192 14.18 13.98 -3.99
N THR A 193 13.79 14.87 -4.90
CA THR A 193 13.19 14.44 -6.16
C THR A 193 14.20 13.71 -7.04
N ARG A 194 13.73 12.72 -7.81
CA ARG A 194 14.58 11.87 -8.68
C ARG A 194 15.66 11.09 -7.92
N SER A 195 15.43 10.79 -6.64
CA SER A 195 16.36 10.05 -5.79
C SER A 195 16.27 8.54 -5.92
N ILE A 196 15.22 7.99 -6.55
CA ILE A 196 15.11 6.54 -6.81
C ILE A 196 16.41 6.03 -7.43
N CYS A 197 16.89 4.88 -6.93
CA CYS A 197 18.15 4.24 -7.32
C CYS A 197 19.44 4.90 -6.83
N THR A 198 19.33 5.73 -5.80
CA THR A 198 20.48 6.27 -5.06
C THR A 198 20.37 5.82 -3.61
N LYS A 199 21.46 5.88 -2.84
CA LYS A 199 21.39 5.62 -1.39
C LYS A 199 20.48 6.61 -0.65
N SER A 200 20.12 7.73 -1.28
CA SER A 200 19.22 8.75 -0.72
C SER A 200 17.73 8.50 -1.03
N ALA A 201 17.35 7.34 -1.58
CA ALA A 201 15.97 6.95 -1.82
C ALA A 201 15.26 6.50 -0.52
N VAL A 202 15.14 7.43 0.43
CA VAL A 202 14.59 7.17 1.76
C VAL A 202 13.30 7.94 2.01
N GLY A 203 12.34 7.32 2.70
CA GLY A 203 11.05 7.92 3.08
C GLY A 203 10.76 7.76 4.56
N VAL A 204 9.94 8.66 5.14
CA VAL A 204 9.52 8.64 6.55
C VAL A 204 8.01 8.74 6.64
N VAL A 205 7.36 7.74 7.23
CA VAL A 205 5.90 7.57 7.20
C VAL A 205 5.37 7.25 8.59
N HIS A 206 4.31 7.95 8.99
CA HIS A 206 3.47 7.54 10.11
C HIS A 206 2.51 6.46 9.61
N ASP A 207 2.46 5.35 10.34
CA ASP A 207 1.45 4.32 10.13
C ASP A 207 0.99 3.78 11.49
N ASP A 208 -0.31 3.54 11.65
CA ASP A 208 -0.89 3.07 12.89
C ASP A 208 -0.79 1.54 13.10
N GLY A 209 -0.18 0.82 12.14
CA GLY A 209 -0.01 -0.63 12.17
C GLY A 209 -1.33 -1.41 12.09
N LYS A 210 -2.43 -0.73 11.75
CA LYS A 210 -3.79 -1.28 11.78
C LYS A 210 -4.55 -0.99 10.50
N THR A 211 -4.66 0.29 10.13
CA THR A 211 -5.53 0.80 9.06
C THR A 211 -4.81 0.98 7.72
N PHE A 212 -3.49 0.84 7.67
CA PHE A 212 -2.63 1.18 6.53
C PHE A 212 -2.70 2.67 6.15
N ASN A 213 -2.94 3.55 7.12
CA ASN A 213 -3.07 5.00 6.90
C ASN A 213 -1.78 5.64 6.34
N GLY A 214 -0.61 5.01 6.53
CA GLY A 214 0.66 5.48 5.99
C GLY A 214 0.80 5.33 4.47
N THR A 215 -0.03 4.52 3.82
CA THR A 215 0.10 4.21 2.38
C THR A 215 -0.02 5.43 1.47
N ARG A 216 -0.90 6.40 1.80
CA ARG A 216 -1.02 7.66 1.05
C ARG A 216 0.28 8.48 1.14
N SER A 217 0.87 8.60 2.33
CA SER A 217 2.14 9.32 2.53
C SER A 217 3.29 8.63 1.81
N ALA A 218 3.36 7.29 1.87
CA ALA A 218 4.34 6.51 1.13
C ALA A 218 4.20 6.70 -0.39
N ALA A 219 2.97 6.71 -0.92
CA ALA A 219 2.73 6.97 -2.33
C ALA A 219 3.16 8.39 -2.75
N LEU A 220 2.86 9.41 -1.93
CA LEU A 220 3.30 10.79 -2.15
C LEU A 220 4.83 10.85 -2.23
N GLN A 221 5.51 10.29 -1.25
CA GLN A 221 6.97 10.29 -1.15
C GLN A 221 7.62 9.55 -2.32
N LEU A 222 7.09 8.39 -2.69
CA LEU A 222 7.55 7.64 -3.84
C LEU A 222 7.36 8.43 -5.15
N ALA A 223 6.26 9.18 -5.31
CA ALA A 223 6.07 10.04 -6.47
C ALA A 223 7.14 11.13 -6.57
N LEU A 224 7.53 11.75 -5.44
CA LEU A 224 8.64 12.71 -5.39
C LEU A 224 9.97 12.05 -5.78
N MET A 225 10.30 10.89 -5.19
CA MET A 225 11.51 10.15 -5.53
C MET A 225 11.55 9.75 -7.02
N LEU A 226 10.39 9.50 -7.63
CA LEU A 226 10.21 9.23 -9.07
C LEU A 226 10.22 10.50 -9.94
N GLY A 227 10.55 11.65 -9.37
CA GLY A 227 10.83 12.89 -10.07
C GLY A 227 9.62 13.79 -10.31
N ALA A 228 8.49 13.53 -9.65
CA ALA A 228 7.41 14.50 -9.56
C ALA A 228 7.75 15.64 -8.59
N ASN A 229 7.00 16.73 -8.69
CA ASN A 229 7.03 17.87 -7.77
C ASN A 229 5.61 18.13 -7.28
N GLU A 230 5.51 18.99 -6.28
CA GLU A 230 4.28 19.62 -5.81
C GLU A 230 3.45 20.11 -7.01
N ASP A 231 2.16 19.76 -7.03
CA ASP A 231 1.30 20.17 -8.13
C ASP A 231 1.24 21.71 -8.21
N ALA A 232 1.24 22.41 -7.06
CA ALA A 232 1.28 23.88 -6.95
C ALA A 232 2.47 24.53 -7.65
N LYS A 233 3.65 23.89 -7.66
CA LYS A 233 4.86 24.38 -8.37
C LYS A 233 4.79 24.13 -9.87
N THR A 234 3.72 23.53 -10.38
CA THR A 234 3.52 23.23 -11.79
C THR A 234 2.23 23.86 -12.31
N ASN A 235 2.04 23.92 -13.62
CA ASN A 235 0.76 24.35 -14.21
C ASN A 235 -0.40 23.36 -13.96
N CYS A 236 -0.21 22.33 -13.12
CA CYS A 236 -1.29 21.47 -12.64
C CYS A 236 -1.85 22.05 -11.36
N SER A 237 -2.98 22.76 -11.47
CA SER A 237 -3.64 23.40 -10.32
C SER A 237 -3.75 22.48 -9.09
N ASP A 238 -3.05 22.91 -8.04
CA ASP A 238 -3.16 22.61 -6.61
C ASP A 238 -4.60 22.42 -6.08
N LYS A 239 -5.59 23.15 -6.60
CA LYS A 239 -6.97 23.15 -6.07
C LYS A 239 -7.77 21.88 -6.33
N LYS A 240 -7.24 20.90 -7.07
CA LYS A 240 -7.97 19.69 -7.44
C LYS A 240 -7.81 18.53 -6.45
N GLY A 241 -6.92 18.65 -5.46
CA GLY A 241 -6.77 17.65 -4.40
C GLY A 241 -6.14 16.32 -4.88
N TYR A 242 -5.33 16.33 -5.95
CA TYR A 242 -4.53 15.16 -6.34
C TYR A 242 -3.47 14.82 -5.28
N LEU A 243 -2.83 13.65 -5.41
CA LEU A 243 -1.84 13.17 -4.45
C LEU A 243 -0.76 14.21 -4.08
N LEU A 244 -0.26 15.01 -5.03
CA LEU A 244 0.78 16.03 -4.77
C LEU A 244 0.22 17.46 -4.63
N SER A 245 -1.08 17.61 -4.38
CA SER A 245 -1.70 18.93 -4.17
C SER A 245 -1.38 19.55 -2.81
N ASN A 246 -1.00 18.75 -1.80
CA ASN A 246 -0.52 19.22 -0.50
C ASN A 246 0.42 18.17 0.14
N MET A 247 1.06 18.53 1.25
CA MET A 247 2.03 17.68 1.94
C MET A 247 1.46 16.45 2.65
N THR A 248 0.14 16.36 2.85
CA THR A 248 -0.50 15.19 3.49
C THR A 248 -1.05 14.18 2.49
N GLY A 249 -0.90 14.46 1.20
CA GLY A 249 -1.55 13.73 0.14
C GLY A 249 -2.97 14.24 -0.05
N GLY A 250 -3.24 14.85 -1.20
CA GLY A 250 -4.54 15.47 -1.46
C GLY A 250 -5.73 14.50 -1.30
N SER A 251 -6.93 15.08 -1.22
CA SER A 251 -8.16 14.35 -0.91
C SER A 251 -8.53 13.27 -1.93
N LEU A 252 -8.07 13.39 -3.18
CA LEU A 252 -8.32 12.43 -4.26
C LEU A 252 -7.28 11.31 -4.28
N SER A 253 -7.77 10.08 -4.47
CA SER A 253 -6.92 8.90 -4.70
C SER A 253 -6.47 8.79 -6.16
N LYS A 254 -5.89 9.87 -6.71
CA LYS A 254 -5.47 9.97 -8.12
C LYS A 254 -4.22 10.85 -8.28
N LEU A 255 -3.37 10.48 -9.23
CA LEU A 255 -2.25 11.32 -9.69
C LEU A 255 -2.71 12.37 -10.71
N SER A 256 -2.17 13.57 -10.60
CA SER A 256 -2.35 14.64 -11.60
C SER A 256 -1.71 14.29 -12.95
N SER A 257 -2.05 15.02 -13.99
CA SER A 257 -1.40 14.84 -15.30
C SER A 257 0.08 15.25 -15.28
N CYS A 258 0.47 16.24 -14.48
CA CYS A 258 1.86 16.67 -14.31
C CYS A 258 2.67 15.59 -13.59
N THR A 259 2.14 15.05 -12.49
CA THR A 259 2.77 13.94 -11.78
C THR A 259 3.00 12.75 -12.71
N LYS A 260 1.98 12.35 -13.48
CA LYS A 260 2.12 11.24 -14.46
C LYS A 260 3.18 11.53 -15.53
N LYS A 261 3.22 12.75 -16.07
CA LYS A 261 4.21 13.17 -17.07
C LYS A 261 5.63 13.16 -16.49
N ALA A 262 5.80 13.64 -15.26
CA ALA A 262 7.10 13.69 -14.58
C ALA A 262 7.67 12.28 -14.35
N ILE A 263 6.86 11.35 -13.82
CA ILE A 263 7.25 9.95 -13.62
C ILE A 263 7.55 9.27 -14.96
N SER A 264 6.70 9.48 -15.98
CA SER A 264 6.95 8.94 -17.33
C SER A 264 8.26 9.46 -17.91
N LYS A 265 8.57 10.75 -17.74
CA LYS A 265 9.84 11.35 -18.18
C LYS A 265 11.02 10.76 -17.42
N PHE A 266 10.92 10.60 -16.11
CA PHE A 266 11.96 9.99 -15.28
C PHE A 266 12.37 8.62 -15.84
N PHE A 267 11.43 7.71 -16.06
CA PHE A 267 11.74 6.38 -16.60
C PHE A 267 12.23 6.38 -18.05
N LYS A 268 11.77 7.33 -18.88
CA LYS A 268 12.31 7.51 -20.24
C LYS A 268 13.77 7.94 -20.24
N THR A 269 14.18 8.77 -19.28
CA THR A 269 15.57 9.26 -19.14
C THR A 269 16.47 8.26 -18.40
N GLN A 270 15.92 7.43 -17.54
CA GLN A 270 16.63 6.46 -16.69
C GLN A 270 17.07 5.17 -17.43
N LYS A 271 16.99 5.12 -18.77
CA LYS A 271 17.30 3.91 -19.57
C LYS A 271 18.70 3.33 -19.27
N THR A 272 19.64 4.15 -18.82
CA THR A 272 21.04 3.78 -18.53
C THR A 272 21.29 3.22 -17.12
N ASN A 273 20.40 3.45 -16.14
CA ASN A 273 20.65 3.00 -14.76
C ASN A 273 20.32 1.51 -14.54
N LYS A 274 21.09 0.82 -13.69
CA LYS A 274 20.99 -0.63 -13.43
C LYS A 274 19.85 -1.01 -12.46
N CYS A 275 19.32 -0.05 -11.72
CA CYS A 275 18.26 -0.27 -10.72
C CYS A 275 16.92 -0.65 -11.35
N GLY A 276 16.12 -1.39 -10.60
CA GLY A 276 14.79 -1.85 -11.00
C GLY A 276 14.67 -2.68 -12.29
N LYS A 277 15.81 -3.12 -12.85
CA LYS A 277 15.90 -4.02 -14.00
C LYS A 277 15.85 -5.50 -13.59
N GLY A 278 16.18 -5.82 -12.33
CA GLY A 278 16.04 -7.15 -11.76
C GLY A 278 14.62 -7.43 -11.24
N THR A 279 14.28 -8.70 -11.05
CA THR A 279 13.13 -9.08 -10.22
C THR A 279 13.69 -9.39 -8.82
N PRO A 280 13.54 -8.49 -7.85
CA PRO A 280 14.03 -8.76 -6.50
C PRO A 280 13.35 -10.00 -5.92
N THR A 281 14.11 -10.79 -5.15
CA THR A 281 13.53 -11.91 -4.41
C THR A 281 12.69 -11.33 -3.28
N PRO A 282 11.38 -11.62 -3.22
CA PRO A 282 10.52 -11.06 -2.19
C PRO A 282 10.81 -11.72 -0.83
N ALA A 283 10.88 -10.94 0.25
CA ALA A 283 10.89 -11.48 1.61
C ALA A 283 9.59 -12.21 1.96
N LYS A 284 8.49 -11.84 1.31
CA LYS A 284 7.21 -12.57 1.38
C LYS A 284 6.52 -12.56 0.03
N HIS A 285 6.09 -13.74 -0.42
CA HIS A 285 5.35 -13.86 -1.68
C HIS A 285 4.08 -13.01 -1.66
N ASN A 286 3.88 -12.32 -2.77
CA ASN A 286 2.86 -11.29 -2.90
C ASN A 286 1.56 -11.89 -3.44
N ALA A 287 0.56 -12.09 -2.57
CA ALA A 287 -0.80 -12.50 -2.96
C ALA A 287 -1.63 -11.36 -3.60
N ASN A 288 -1.05 -10.18 -3.81
CA ASN A 288 -1.69 -8.93 -4.24
C ASN A 288 -2.92 -8.54 -3.39
N MET A 289 -2.92 -8.95 -2.12
CA MET A 289 -3.97 -8.60 -1.15
C MET A 289 -3.94 -7.10 -0.86
N LEU A 290 -5.11 -6.48 -0.82
CA LEU A 290 -5.34 -5.14 -0.28
C LEU A 290 -5.86 -5.26 1.17
N ALA A 291 -6.17 -4.14 1.80
CA ALA A 291 -6.61 -4.12 3.20
C ALA A 291 -7.89 -4.95 3.42
N LYS A 292 -8.83 -4.94 2.47
CA LYS A 292 -10.05 -5.77 2.52
C LYS A 292 -9.71 -7.25 2.67
N GLU A 293 -8.94 -7.80 1.73
CA GLU A 293 -8.59 -9.23 1.74
C GLU A 293 -7.70 -9.56 2.96
N TYR A 294 -6.86 -8.62 3.39
CA TYR A 294 -6.04 -8.75 4.59
C TYR A 294 -6.87 -8.90 5.86
N TYR A 295 -7.86 -8.02 6.06
CA TYR A 295 -8.75 -8.12 7.22
C TYR A 295 -9.59 -9.39 7.20
N GLU A 296 -10.08 -9.82 6.03
CA GLU A 296 -10.79 -11.09 5.87
C GLU A 296 -9.91 -12.28 6.27
N ALA A 297 -8.64 -12.33 5.83
CA ALA A 297 -7.69 -13.37 6.19
C ALA A 297 -7.38 -13.38 7.70
N LYS A 298 -7.34 -12.20 8.33
CA LYS A 298 -7.15 -12.04 9.79
C LYS A 298 -8.44 -12.15 10.60
N LYS A 299 -9.58 -12.46 9.96
CA LYS A 299 -10.90 -12.59 10.59
C LYS A 299 -11.32 -11.33 11.39
N THR A 300 -11.00 -10.16 10.85
CA THR A 300 -11.30 -8.84 11.44
C THR A 300 -11.98 -7.92 10.40
N ASP A 301 -12.29 -6.69 10.78
CA ASP A 301 -12.81 -5.66 9.88
C ASP A 301 -12.36 -4.24 10.26
N GLU A 302 -12.60 -3.28 9.37
CA GLU A 302 -12.18 -1.88 9.56
C GLU A 302 -12.79 -1.20 10.81
N CYS A 303 -13.91 -1.69 11.34
CA CYS A 303 -14.46 -1.19 12.61
C CYS A 303 -13.73 -1.79 13.81
N GLN A 304 -13.49 -3.10 13.81
CA GLN A 304 -12.78 -3.79 14.89
C GLN A 304 -11.32 -3.33 15.01
N ILE A 305 -10.66 -3.10 13.88
CA ILE A 305 -9.27 -2.61 13.88
C ILE A 305 -9.17 -1.14 14.29
N SER A 306 -10.19 -0.33 14.01
CA SER A 306 -10.23 1.09 14.40
C SER A 306 -10.69 1.31 15.84
N SER A 307 -11.22 0.29 16.53
CA SER A 307 -11.66 0.43 17.93
C SER A 307 -10.54 0.20 18.93
N SER A 308 -10.61 0.86 20.09
CA SER A 308 -9.77 0.51 21.24
C SER A 308 -10.07 -0.92 21.71
N ASP A 309 -9.11 -1.58 22.38
CA ASP A 309 -9.29 -2.95 22.89
C ASP A 309 -10.42 -3.05 23.94
N THR A 310 -10.79 -1.92 24.53
CA THR A 310 -11.86 -1.78 25.53
C THR A 310 -13.26 -1.70 24.91
N GLN A 311 -13.38 -1.34 23.62
CA GLN A 311 -14.67 -1.13 22.96
C GLN A 311 -14.96 -2.25 21.96
N LYS A 312 -16.00 -3.05 22.23
CA LYS A 312 -16.50 -4.07 21.30
C LYS A 312 -17.34 -3.42 20.20
N VAL A 313 -16.68 -2.89 19.18
CA VAL A 313 -17.32 -2.24 18.04
C VAL A 313 -17.57 -3.25 16.91
N LYS A 314 -18.63 -3.03 16.13
CA LYS A 314 -18.97 -3.78 14.91
C LYS A 314 -19.49 -2.84 13.84
N LYS A 315 -19.48 -3.29 12.58
CA LYS A 315 -20.26 -2.62 11.52
C LYS A 315 -21.73 -2.54 11.95
N CYS A 316 -22.32 -1.36 11.81
CA CYS A 316 -23.72 -1.16 12.14
C CYS A 316 -24.61 -2.02 11.22
N LYS A 317 -25.67 -2.64 11.78
CA LYS A 317 -26.69 -3.29 10.94
C LYS A 317 -27.38 -2.23 10.08
N THR A 318 -27.58 -2.52 8.80
CA THR A 318 -28.34 -1.71 7.83
C THR A 318 -29.84 -1.68 8.16
N ASN A 319 -30.23 -1.26 9.36
CA ASN A 319 -31.64 -1.07 9.72
C ASN A 319 -32.01 0.40 9.51
N LYS A 320 -32.77 0.67 8.45
CA LYS A 320 -33.66 1.83 8.25
C LYS A 320 -33.18 3.16 8.86
N VAL A 321 -31.97 3.61 8.54
CA VAL A 321 -31.74 5.06 8.57
C VAL A 321 -32.58 5.60 7.43
N SER A 322 -33.54 6.48 7.72
CA SER A 322 -34.49 6.98 6.73
C SER A 322 -33.75 7.39 5.47
N TYR A 323 -34.26 6.87 4.35
CA TYR A 323 -33.69 6.86 3.01
C TYR A 323 -33.45 8.27 2.41
N LEU A 324 -33.57 9.34 3.21
CA LEU A 324 -33.69 10.72 2.75
C LEU A 324 -32.63 11.68 3.32
N LYS A 325 -31.77 11.27 4.27
CA LYS A 325 -30.56 12.04 4.64
C LYS A 325 -29.23 11.34 4.37
N ASN A 326 -29.26 10.08 3.92
CA ASN A 326 -28.08 9.22 3.73
C ASN A 326 -27.68 8.98 2.27
N LYS A 327 -28.04 9.86 1.34
CA LYS A 327 -27.49 9.83 -0.03
C LYS A 327 -25.96 10.04 -0.06
N TYR A 328 -25.38 10.43 1.08
CA TYR A 328 -23.96 10.59 1.38
C TYR A 328 -23.45 9.65 2.49
N GLN A 329 -24.00 8.43 2.64
CA GLN A 329 -23.11 7.33 3.07
C GLN A 329 -22.07 7.21 1.95
N ALA A 330 -20.99 8.00 2.07
CA ALA A 330 -19.98 8.12 1.04
C ALA A 330 -19.49 6.71 0.71
N THR A 331 -19.44 6.37 -0.58
CA THR A 331 -19.32 5.01 -1.13
C THR A 331 -18.12 4.19 -0.60
N CYS A 332 -17.22 4.81 0.17
CA CYS A 332 -16.04 4.23 0.81
C CYS A 332 -15.90 4.61 2.29
N LYS A 333 -17.02 4.74 2.99
CA LYS A 333 -17.09 4.94 4.43
C LYS A 333 -17.96 3.86 5.06
N VAL A 334 -17.63 3.48 6.29
CA VAL A 334 -18.43 2.56 7.10
C VAL A 334 -18.78 3.20 8.43
N THR A 335 -19.99 2.92 8.91
CA THR A 335 -20.42 3.32 10.25
C THR A 335 -20.19 2.17 11.22
N CYS A 336 -19.50 2.47 12.31
CA CYS A 336 -19.13 1.53 13.35
C CYS A 336 -19.95 1.82 14.62
N CYS A 337 -20.49 0.78 15.24
CA CYS A 337 -21.42 0.83 16.37
C CYS A 337 -20.90 0.01 17.56
N ASN A 338 -20.99 0.55 18.77
CA ASN A 338 -20.70 -0.19 20.00
C ASN A 338 -21.75 -1.28 20.27
N LYS A 339 -21.34 -2.44 20.81
CA LYS A 339 -22.23 -3.55 21.20
C LYS A 339 -22.89 -3.35 22.57
N LEU A 340 -22.32 -2.54 23.47
CA LEU A 340 -22.69 -2.47 24.89
C LEU A 340 -23.32 -1.12 25.28
N GLY A 341 -24.63 -0.99 25.06
CA GLY A 341 -25.54 -0.24 25.96
C GLY A 341 -25.48 1.29 26.07
N LYS A 342 -26.67 1.90 25.88
CA LYS A 342 -27.17 3.22 26.34
C LYS A 342 -26.72 4.50 25.64
N THR A 343 -25.60 4.55 24.94
CA THR A 343 -25.32 5.65 23.99
C THR A 343 -25.07 5.07 22.61
N ASP A 344 -25.84 5.54 21.63
CA ASP A 344 -25.66 5.25 20.20
C ASP A 344 -24.37 5.91 19.67
N GLN A 345 -23.22 5.66 20.31
CA GLN A 345 -21.94 6.15 19.82
C GLN A 345 -21.64 5.44 18.50
N LYS A 346 -21.85 6.20 17.43
CA LYS A 346 -21.55 5.84 16.05
C LYS A 346 -20.39 6.71 15.61
N TYR A 347 -19.35 6.10 15.09
CA TYR A 347 -18.29 6.82 14.38
C TYR A 347 -18.16 6.28 12.96
N VAL A 348 -17.60 7.09 12.09
CA VAL A 348 -17.41 6.77 10.68
C VAL A 348 -15.93 6.64 10.40
N THR A 349 -15.54 5.52 9.81
CA THR A 349 -14.17 5.30 9.32
C THR A 349 -14.19 4.99 7.82
N ASN A 350 -13.02 4.94 7.20
CA ASN A 350 -12.89 4.52 5.80
C ASN A 350 -13.20 3.03 5.69
N SER A 351 -13.91 2.66 4.62
CA SER A 351 -13.93 1.25 4.21
C SER A 351 -12.51 0.81 3.86
N ALA A 352 -12.19 -0.46 4.14
CA ALA A 352 -10.87 -1.01 3.84
C ALA A 352 -10.53 -0.86 2.35
N ASP A 353 -9.28 -0.51 2.03
CA ASP A 353 -8.81 -0.43 0.66
C ASP A 353 -9.00 -1.77 -0.07
N GLY A 354 -9.54 -1.71 -1.28
CA GLY A 354 -9.99 -2.89 -2.03
C GLY A 354 -11.48 -3.24 -1.88
N THR A 355 -12.21 -2.61 -0.94
CA THR A 355 -13.67 -2.79 -0.81
C THR A 355 -14.38 -2.35 -2.08
N GLN A 356 -15.22 -3.22 -2.66
CA GLN A 356 -16.03 -2.85 -3.80
C GLN A 356 -17.06 -1.78 -3.41
N CYS A 357 -17.05 -0.66 -4.12
CA CYS A 357 -17.93 0.48 -3.84
C CYS A 357 -19.02 0.65 -4.92
N GLU A 358 -18.69 0.32 -6.17
CA GLU A 358 -19.63 0.25 -7.30
C GLU A 358 -19.19 -0.87 -8.26
N ASN A 359 -19.92 -1.07 -9.36
CA ASN A 359 -19.48 -1.99 -10.41
C ASN A 359 -18.10 -1.56 -10.97
N GLU A 360 -17.14 -2.48 -11.01
CA GLU A 360 -15.76 -2.25 -11.46
C GLU A 360 -15.00 -1.14 -10.68
N LYS A 361 -15.46 -0.76 -9.49
CA LYS A 361 -14.83 0.26 -8.64
C LYS A 361 -14.55 -0.26 -7.23
N ILE A 362 -13.45 0.19 -6.67
CA ILE A 362 -13.00 -0.14 -5.31
C ILE A 362 -12.67 1.11 -4.51
N CYS A 363 -12.63 0.96 -3.19
CA CYS A 363 -12.14 1.96 -2.27
C CYS A 363 -10.62 2.01 -2.26
N LEU A 364 -10.08 3.23 -2.32
CA LEU A 364 -8.69 3.54 -2.06
C LEU A 364 -8.63 4.83 -1.24
N SER A 365 -8.08 4.77 -0.03
CA SER A 365 -7.89 5.88 0.91
C SER A 365 -9.15 6.76 1.07
N GLY A 366 -10.30 6.09 1.22
CA GLY A 366 -11.61 6.71 1.42
C GLY A 366 -12.33 7.18 0.16
N ASN A 367 -11.78 6.96 -1.04
CA ASN A 367 -12.38 7.34 -2.32
C ASN A 367 -12.79 6.12 -3.15
N CYS A 368 -13.95 6.18 -3.80
CA CYS A 368 -14.38 5.18 -4.77
C CYS A 368 -13.74 5.45 -6.14
N ILE A 369 -12.85 4.57 -6.58
CA ILE A 369 -12.09 4.70 -7.83
C ILE A 369 -12.34 3.48 -8.72
N HIS A 370 -12.18 3.62 -10.04
CA HIS A 370 -12.11 2.46 -10.92
C HIS A 370 -11.00 1.52 -10.47
N ASP A 371 -11.30 0.23 -10.37
CA ASP A 371 -10.30 -0.76 -9.99
C ASP A 371 -9.20 -0.77 -11.05
N PRO A 372 -7.98 -0.29 -10.75
CA PRO A 372 -6.93 -0.19 -11.76
C PRO A 372 -6.34 -1.57 -12.11
N ARG A 373 -6.83 -2.64 -11.46
CA ARG A 373 -6.53 -4.04 -11.75
C ARG A 373 -7.55 -4.66 -12.71
N SER A 374 -8.75 -4.07 -12.87
CA SER A 374 -9.74 -4.58 -13.81
C SER A 374 -9.25 -4.35 -15.25
N LYS A 375 -9.54 -5.31 -16.14
CA LYS A 375 -9.24 -5.15 -17.56
C LYS A 375 -10.11 -4.01 -18.07
N ALA A 376 -9.53 -3.05 -18.80
CA ALA A 376 -10.31 -1.99 -19.44
C ALA A 376 -11.48 -2.61 -20.22
N PRO A 377 -12.70 -2.02 -20.16
CA PRO A 377 -13.82 -2.52 -20.94
C PRO A 377 -13.37 -2.61 -22.39
N LYS A 378 -13.55 -3.79 -23.00
CA LYS A 378 -13.42 -3.91 -24.46
C LYS A 378 -14.45 -2.96 -25.02
N THR A 379 -14.03 -1.83 -25.57
CA THR A 379 -14.91 -0.97 -26.35
C THR A 379 -15.54 -1.88 -27.38
N GLN A 380 -16.85 -2.13 -27.27
CA GLN A 380 -17.59 -2.77 -28.35
C GLN A 380 -17.39 -1.85 -29.55
N LYS A 381 -16.51 -2.25 -30.46
CA LYS A 381 -16.49 -1.69 -31.80
C LYS A 381 -17.87 -2.02 -32.34
N ASN A 382 -18.76 -1.03 -32.34
CA ASN A 382 -19.97 -1.07 -33.13
C ASN A 382 -19.53 -1.41 -34.56
N LYS A 383 -19.71 -2.67 -34.96
CA LYS A 383 -19.75 -3.05 -36.36
C LYS A 383 -20.99 -2.33 -36.91
N LYS A 384 -20.78 -1.17 -37.53
CA LYS A 384 -21.75 -0.66 -38.49
C LYS A 384 -21.81 -1.71 -39.61
N GLN A 385 -22.99 -2.32 -39.75
CA GLN A 385 -23.40 -3.09 -40.91
C GLN A 385 -23.93 -2.11 -41.95
#